data_AF-A0A1U7JDA4-F1
#
_entry.id   AF-A0A1U7JDA4-F1
#
_cell.length_a   1.000
_cell.length_b   1.000
_cell.length_c   1.000
_cell.angle_alpha   90.00
_cell.angle_beta   90.00
_cell.angle_gamma   90.00
#
_symmetry.space_group_name_H-M   'P 1'
#
loop_
_entity.id
_entity.type
_entity.pdbx_description
1 polymer ?
#
loop_
_entity_poly.entity_id
_entity_poly.type
_entity_poly.pdbx_seq_one_letter_code
_entity_poly.pdbx_strand_id
1 'polypeptide(L)'
;MRTILRTMLQGFGARRIVEAEDGAAGLEALDRANPDILILDWVMPILDGPDMVRMIRTPDNPFAYIPIIMVTAHTERSRIVEARKLGVHELLCKPISAKALHQRIMSVILQPRDFVKTAGYFGPAPRAIRNHKKAWKAPVTTNGD
;
A
#
# COMPACT_ATOMS: atom_id res chain seq x y z
N MET A 1 -16.84 -2.70 8.76
CA MET A 1 -15.89 -3.42 7.87
C MET A 1 -14.66 -3.98 8.60
N ARG A 2 -14.12 -3.29 9.62
CA ARG A 2 -12.98 -3.77 10.42
C ARG A 2 -13.15 -5.20 10.94
N THR A 3 -14.31 -5.51 11.53
CA THR A 3 -14.61 -6.87 12.04
C THR A 3 -14.46 -7.96 11.00
N ILE A 4 -14.95 -7.74 9.77
CA ILE A 4 -14.88 -8.74 8.69
C ILE A 4 -13.44 -8.97 8.25
N LEU A 5 -12.66 -7.89 8.08
CA LEU A 5 -11.24 -8.00 7.74
C LEU A 5 -10.47 -8.74 8.83
N ARG A 6 -10.69 -8.40 10.11
CA ARG A 6 -10.08 -9.10 11.24
C ARG A 6 -10.41 -10.61 11.20
N THR A 7 -11.67 -10.98 11.02
CA THR A 7 -12.09 -12.39 10.93
C THR A 7 -11.40 -13.11 9.76
N MET A 8 -11.33 -12.49 8.59
CA MET A 8 -10.64 -13.07 7.43
C MET A 8 -9.15 -13.27 7.69
N LEU A 9 -8.47 -12.26 8.25
CA LEU A 9 -7.04 -12.33 8.57
C LEU A 9 -6.74 -13.39 9.62
N GLN A 10 -7.57 -13.50 10.66
CA GLN A 10 -7.47 -14.58 11.65
C GLN A 10 -7.66 -15.96 10.99
N GLY A 11 -8.64 -16.09 10.10
CA GLY A 11 -8.88 -17.31 9.33
C GLY A 11 -7.71 -17.70 8.42
N PHE A 12 -6.89 -16.72 7.99
CA PHE A 12 -5.66 -16.97 7.24
C PHE A 12 -4.44 -17.24 8.13
N GLY A 13 -4.59 -17.21 9.46
CA GLY A 13 -3.52 -17.51 10.42
C GLY A 13 -2.73 -16.29 10.88
N ALA A 14 -3.20 -15.06 10.64
CA ALA A 14 -2.54 -13.86 11.17
C ALA A 14 -2.57 -13.87 12.71
N ARG A 15 -1.39 -13.85 13.34
CA ARG A 15 -1.24 -13.95 14.80
C ARG A 15 -1.45 -12.64 15.53
N ARG A 16 -0.98 -11.53 14.94
CA ARG A 16 -1.07 -10.19 15.51
C ARG A 16 -1.78 -9.28 14.50
N ILE A 17 -2.92 -8.72 14.91
CA ILE A 17 -3.70 -7.78 14.11
C ILE A 17 -3.87 -6.53 14.96
N VAL A 18 -3.30 -5.43 14.49
CA VAL A 18 -3.47 -4.11 15.10
C VAL A 18 -4.36 -3.28 14.18
N GLU A 19 -5.35 -2.62 14.76
CA GLU A 19 -6.26 -1.73 14.04
C GLU A 19 -5.98 -0.29 14.46
N ALA A 20 -6.16 0.62 13.52
CA ALA A 20 -6.09 2.06 13.73
C ALA A 20 -7.32 2.75 13.16
N GLU A 21 -7.70 3.87 13.77
CA GLU A 21 -8.94 4.56 13.42
C GLU A 21 -8.84 5.45 12.18
N ASP A 22 -7.65 5.98 11.95
CA ASP A 22 -7.26 6.91 10.90
C ASP A 22 -5.77 6.76 10.57
N GLY A 23 -5.27 7.58 9.64
CA GLY A 23 -3.86 7.53 9.25
C GLY A 23 -2.88 7.95 10.35
N ALA A 24 -3.26 8.88 11.26
CA ALA A 24 -2.37 9.33 12.33
C ALA A 24 -2.17 8.24 13.38
N ALA A 25 -3.26 7.66 13.88
CA ALA A 25 -3.22 6.47 14.74
C ALA A 25 -2.55 5.28 14.04
N GLY A 26 -2.68 5.20 12.72
CA GLY A 26 -2.02 4.20 11.88
C GLY A 26 -0.50 4.32 11.88
N LEU A 27 0.03 5.54 11.75
CA LEU A 27 1.47 5.79 11.80
C LEU A 27 2.05 5.42 13.17
N GLU A 28 1.40 5.84 14.26
CA GLU A 28 1.83 5.44 15.60
C GLU A 28 1.76 3.92 15.82
N ALA A 29 0.75 3.26 15.23
CA ALA A 29 0.62 1.82 15.31
C ALA A 29 1.74 1.09 14.55
N LEU A 30 2.27 1.65 13.45
CA LEU A 30 3.43 1.09 12.76
C LEU A 30 4.64 1.05 13.71
N ASP A 31 4.96 2.16 14.37
CA ASP A 31 6.08 2.25 15.31
C ASP A 31 5.94 1.25 16.47
N ARG A 32 4.73 1.15 17.05
CA ARG A 32 4.48 0.27 18.20
C ARG A 32 4.40 -1.21 17.82
N ALA A 33 3.92 -1.52 16.62
CA ALA A 33 3.59 -2.89 16.23
C ALA A 33 4.62 -3.54 15.30
N ASN A 34 5.41 -2.75 14.57
CA ASN A 34 6.32 -3.21 13.53
C ASN A 34 5.70 -4.32 12.63
N PRO A 35 4.57 -4.03 11.95
CA PRO A 35 3.82 -5.06 11.23
C PRO A 35 4.49 -5.45 9.90
N ASP A 36 4.26 -6.69 9.47
CA ASP A 36 4.80 -7.21 8.20
C ASP A 36 4.01 -6.70 6.97
N ILE A 37 2.73 -6.38 7.15
CA ILE A 37 1.83 -5.92 6.08
C ILE A 37 0.92 -4.83 6.61
N LEU A 38 0.79 -3.75 5.85
CA LEU A 38 -0.20 -2.70 6.09
C LEU A 38 -1.38 -2.86 5.12
N ILE A 39 -2.58 -3.07 5.68
CA ILE A 39 -3.84 -2.97 4.94
C ILE A 39 -4.47 -1.64 5.29
N LEU A 40 -4.63 -0.78 4.29
CA LEU A 40 -4.97 0.63 4.48
C LEU A 40 -6.25 0.98 3.72
N ASP A 41 -7.17 1.71 4.34
CA ASP A 41 -8.33 2.26 3.63
C ASP A 41 -7.93 3.54 2.90
N TRP A 42 -8.47 3.76 1.70
CA TRP A 42 -8.23 4.96 0.92
C TRP A 42 -8.81 6.18 1.61
N VAL A 43 -10.06 6.08 2.08
CA VAL A 43 -10.79 7.19 2.67
C VAL A 43 -10.89 6.96 4.17
N MET A 44 -10.24 7.83 4.93
CA MET A 44 -10.23 7.85 6.39
C MET A 44 -10.30 9.30 6.88
N PRO A 45 -10.81 9.56 8.09
CA PRO A 45 -10.81 10.91 8.66
C PRO A 45 -9.39 11.34 9.03
N ILE A 46 -9.19 12.65 9.22
CA ILE A 46 -7.94 13.29 9.67
C ILE A 46 -6.77 13.17 8.68
N LEU A 47 -6.27 11.96 8.46
CA LEU A 47 -5.22 11.63 7.51
C LEU A 47 -5.70 10.45 6.65
N ASP A 48 -5.82 10.69 5.35
CA ASP A 48 -6.32 9.68 4.41
C ASP A 48 -5.25 8.66 4.01
N GLY A 49 -5.66 7.62 3.28
CA GLY A 49 -4.77 6.56 2.84
C GLY A 49 -3.62 7.06 1.95
N PRO A 50 -3.93 7.79 0.85
CA PRO A 50 -2.90 8.40 0.00
C PRO A 50 -1.84 9.21 0.74
N ASP A 51 -2.24 10.08 1.66
CA ASP A 51 -1.32 10.92 2.42
C ASP A 51 -0.44 10.09 3.36
N MET A 52 -1.01 9.11 4.05
CA MET A 52 -0.24 8.17 4.86
C MET A 52 0.79 7.40 4.03
N VAL A 53 0.44 6.96 2.81
CA VAL A 53 1.39 6.29 1.91
C VAL A 53 2.53 7.23 1.50
N ARG A 54 2.24 8.51 1.19
CA ARG A 54 3.29 9.49 0.86
C ARG A 54 4.29 9.67 2.01
N MET A 55 3.81 9.72 3.24
CA MET A 55 4.66 9.84 4.43
C MET A 55 5.52 8.59 4.65
N ILE A 56 4.93 7.40 4.50
CA ILE A 56 5.65 6.12 4.64
C ILE A 56 6.69 5.96 3.53
N ARG A 57 6.37 6.33 2.29
CA ARG A 57 7.25 6.18 1.12
C ARG A 57 8.31 7.27 1.01
N THR A 58 8.92 7.61 2.14
CA THR A 58 10.12 8.43 2.23
C THR A 58 11.31 7.50 2.50
N PRO A 59 12.46 7.63 1.78
CA PRO A 59 13.56 6.67 1.88
C PRO A 59 14.11 6.44 3.29
N ASP A 60 14.03 7.45 4.15
CA ASP A 60 14.57 7.40 5.51
C ASP A 60 13.54 6.92 6.55
N ASN A 61 12.31 6.61 6.13
CA ASN A 61 11.29 6.06 7.01
C ASN A 61 11.58 4.57 7.30
N PRO A 62 11.51 4.10 8.57
CA PRO A 62 11.77 2.70 8.90
C PRO A 62 10.81 1.72 8.21
N PHE A 63 9.60 2.17 7.86
CA PHE A 63 8.58 1.40 7.16
C PHE A 63 8.54 1.67 5.66
N ALA A 64 9.54 2.35 5.10
CA ALA A 64 9.56 2.73 3.69
C ALA A 64 9.37 1.54 2.74
N TYR A 65 9.74 0.33 3.16
CA TYR A 65 9.63 -0.91 2.39
C TYR A 65 8.42 -1.78 2.74
N ILE A 66 7.59 -1.39 3.72
CA ILE A 66 6.46 -2.21 4.16
C ILE A 66 5.51 -2.52 2.99
N PRO A 67 5.10 -3.78 2.79
CA PRO A 67 4.02 -4.13 1.89
C PRO A 67 2.72 -3.39 2.24
N ILE A 68 2.16 -2.67 1.27
CA ILE A 68 0.92 -1.90 1.45
C ILE A 68 -0.15 -2.43 0.49
N ILE A 69 -1.28 -2.88 1.05
CA ILE A 69 -2.49 -3.23 0.31
C ILE A 69 -3.53 -2.13 0.56
N MET A 70 -3.82 -1.34 -0.47
CA MET A 70 -4.82 -0.28 -0.38
C MET A 70 -6.23 -0.84 -0.64
N VAL A 71 -7.19 -0.46 0.19
CA VAL A 71 -8.60 -0.83 0.08
C VAL A 71 -9.39 0.42 -0.31
N THR A 72 -10.23 0.34 -1.32
CA THR A 72 -11.00 1.48 -1.82
C THR A 72 -12.43 1.11 -2.19
N ALA A 73 -13.36 2.06 -2.11
CA ALA A 73 -14.72 1.90 -2.64
C ALA A 73 -14.81 2.17 -4.16
N HIS A 74 -13.75 2.70 -4.75
CA HIS A 74 -13.75 3.24 -6.10
C HIS A 74 -12.90 2.38 -7.04
N THR A 75 -13.46 2.03 -8.19
CA THR A 75 -12.80 1.20 -9.22
C THR A 75 -12.28 2.00 -10.40
N GLU A 76 -12.37 3.34 -10.36
CA GLU A 76 -11.97 4.15 -11.51
C GLU A 76 -10.48 3.95 -11.84
N ARG A 77 -10.18 3.84 -13.13
CA ARG A 77 -8.81 3.60 -13.62
C ARG A 77 -7.83 4.68 -13.13
N SER A 78 -8.30 5.92 -12.99
CA SER A 78 -7.51 7.04 -12.45
C SER A 78 -6.98 6.73 -11.04
N ARG A 79 -7.82 6.23 -10.13
CA ARG A 79 -7.41 5.88 -8.76
C ARG A 79 -6.47 4.70 -8.71
N ILE A 80 -6.66 3.71 -9.59
CA ILE A 80 -5.72 2.58 -9.70
C ILE A 80 -4.33 3.09 -10.13
N VAL A 81 -4.28 4.01 -11.08
CA VAL A 81 -3.03 4.62 -11.54
C VAL A 81 -2.40 5.45 -10.42
N GLU A 82 -3.20 6.24 -9.71
CA GLU A 82 -2.76 7.05 -8.58
C GLU A 82 -2.16 6.20 -7.45
N ALA A 83 -2.87 5.19 -6.95
CA ALA A 83 -2.32 4.30 -5.89
C ALA A 83 -0.98 3.67 -6.30
N ARG A 84 -0.83 3.28 -7.57
CA ARG A 84 0.43 2.74 -8.08
C ARG A 84 1.56 3.79 -8.06
N LYS A 85 1.25 5.03 -8.45
CA LYS A 85 2.20 6.15 -8.39
C LYS A 85 2.59 6.52 -6.95
N LEU A 86 1.71 6.26 -5.98
CA LEU A 86 2.01 6.48 -4.56
C LEU A 86 2.92 5.40 -3.96
N GLY A 87 3.10 4.25 -4.63
CA GLY A 87 3.95 3.17 -4.10
C GLY A 87 3.20 2.11 -3.31
N VAL A 88 1.91 1.92 -3.59
CA VAL A 88 1.11 0.80 -3.08
C VAL A 88 1.49 -0.50 -3.79
N HIS A 89 1.47 -1.62 -3.06
CA HIS A 89 1.79 -2.94 -3.63
C HIS A 89 0.62 -3.53 -4.42
N GLU A 90 -0.54 -3.57 -3.77
CA GLU A 90 -1.78 -4.14 -4.29
C GLU A 90 -2.98 -3.26 -3.93
N LEU A 91 -4.05 -3.35 -4.72
CA LEU A 91 -5.29 -2.63 -4.48
C LEU A 91 -6.47 -3.60 -4.42
N LEU A 92 -7.36 -3.39 -3.47
CA LEU A 92 -8.60 -4.15 -3.25
C LEU A 92 -9.80 -3.21 -3.33
N CYS A 93 -10.79 -3.59 -4.12
CA CYS A 93 -12.06 -2.88 -4.12
C CYS A 93 -13.00 -3.47 -3.08
N LYS A 94 -13.78 -2.61 -2.43
CA LYS A 94 -14.92 -2.98 -1.59
C LYS A 94 -16.11 -3.36 -2.49
N PRO A 95 -16.96 -4.33 -2.11
CA PRO A 95 -16.84 -5.20 -0.93
C PRO A 95 -15.69 -6.21 -1.06
N ILE A 96 -15.01 -6.49 0.06
CA ILE A 96 -13.82 -7.34 0.09
C ILE A 96 -14.25 -8.79 0.28
N SER A 97 -13.84 -9.68 -0.62
CA SER A 97 -14.00 -11.13 -0.44
C SER A 97 -12.75 -11.73 0.20
N ALA A 98 -12.93 -12.81 0.98
CA ALA A 98 -11.82 -13.55 1.57
C ALA A 98 -10.82 -14.02 0.49
N LYS A 99 -11.32 -14.55 -0.62
CA LYS A 99 -10.48 -14.99 -1.75
C LYS A 99 -9.64 -13.83 -2.31
N ALA A 100 -10.24 -12.67 -2.56
CA ALA A 100 -9.51 -11.53 -3.12
C ALA A 100 -8.46 -11.02 -2.14
N LEU A 101 -8.79 -10.90 -0.85
CA LEU A 101 -7.84 -10.49 0.19
C LEU A 101 -6.66 -11.46 0.28
N HIS A 102 -6.94 -12.76 0.38
CA HIS A 102 -5.93 -13.81 0.42
C HIS A 102 -5.00 -13.74 -0.78
N GLN A 103 -5.54 -13.59 -2.00
CA GLN A 103 -4.72 -13.47 -3.21
C GLN A 103 -3.77 -12.26 -3.17
N ARG A 104 -4.19 -11.11 -2.63
CA ARG A 104 -3.32 -9.94 -2.52
C ARG A 104 -2.25 -10.09 -1.46
N ILE A 105 -2.59 -10.69 -0.32
CA ILE A 105 -1.61 -11.01 0.73
C ILE A 105 -0.55 -11.99 0.18
N MET A 106 -0.98 -13.06 -0.51
CA MET A 106 -0.05 -14.00 -1.14
C MET A 106 0.81 -13.33 -2.22
N SER A 107 0.24 -12.43 -3.03
CA SER A 107 1.00 -11.67 -4.03
C SER A 107 2.15 -10.89 -3.40
N VAL A 108 1.89 -10.14 -2.32
CA VAL A 108 2.93 -9.30 -1.70
C VAL A 108 3.97 -10.09 -0.92
N ILE A 109 3.61 -11.25 -0.37
CA ILE A 109 4.54 -12.12 0.37
C ILE A 109 5.39 -12.97 -0.59
N LEU A 110 4.77 -13.64 -1.56
CA LEU A 110 5.43 -14.64 -2.41
C LEU A 110 6.08 -14.05 -3.65
N GLN A 111 5.71 -12.83 -4.04
CA GLN A 111 6.23 -12.13 -5.21
C GLN A 111 6.70 -10.72 -4.82
N PRO A 112 7.72 -10.61 -3.94
CA PRO A 112 8.24 -9.31 -3.55
C PRO A 112 8.72 -8.56 -4.80
N ARG A 113 8.42 -7.26 -4.84
CA ARG A 113 8.84 -6.39 -5.93
C ARG A 113 10.07 -5.60 -5.49
N ASP A 114 11.06 -5.50 -6.38
CA ASP A 114 12.19 -4.59 -6.19
C ASP A 114 11.69 -3.17 -5.95
N PHE A 115 12.38 -2.42 -5.10
CA PHE A 115 12.08 -1.01 -4.89
C PHE A 115 12.91 -0.15 -5.84
N VAL A 116 12.29 0.93 -6.32
CA VAL A 116 12.94 1.91 -7.20
C VAL A 116 12.94 3.25 -6.52
N LYS A 117 14.12 3.88 -6.47
CA LYS A 117 14.30 5.27 -6.04
C LYS A 117 14.63 6.13 -7.24
N THR A 118 13.84 7.17 -7.45
CA THR A 118 14.06 8.21 -8.46
C THR A 118 13.82 9.59 -7.82
N ALA A 119 14.11 10.67 -8.54
CA ALA A 119 13.96 12.04 -8.02
C ALA A 119 12.54 12.37 -7.49
N GLY A 120 11.49 11.72 -7.98
CA GLY A 120 10.10 11.98 -7.56
C GLY A 120 9.29 10.74 -7.19
N TYR A 121 9.94 9.59 -6.99
CA TYR A 121 9.24 8.35 -6.63
C TYR A 121 10.14 7.43 -5.84
N PHE A 122 9.57 6.90 -4.76
CA PHE A 122 10.13 5.81 -3.99
C PHE A 122 9.02 4.77 -3.73
N GLY A 123 9.24 3.53 -4.15
CA GLY A 123 8.24 2.47 -3.99
C GLY A 123 8.51 1.25 -4.87
N PRO A 124 7.60 0.26 -4.87
CA PRO A 124 7.77 -0.99 -5.59
C PRO A 124 7.73 -0.79 -7.11
N ALA A 125 8.71 -1.35 -7.81
CA ALA A 125 8.92 -1.23 -9.24
C ALA A 125 7.61 -1.40 -10.03
N PRO A 126 7.25 -0.43 -10.89
CA PRO A 126 6.10 -0.55 -11.78
C PRO A 126 6.08 -1.86 -12.57
N ARG A 127 4.90 -2.50 -12.66
CA ARG A 127 4.72 -3.82 -13.30
C ARG A 127 5.12 -3.87 -14.78
N ALA A 128 5.22 -2.72 -15.45
CA ALA A 128 5.71 -2.61 -16.82
C ALA A 128 7.23 -2.90 -16.94
N ILE A 129 7.98 -2.84 -15.84
CA ILE A 129 9.42 -3.08 -15.77
C ILE A 129 9.67 -4.55 -15.40
N ARG A 130 9.05 -5.50 -16.13
CA ARG A 130 9.35 -6.93 -15.92
C ARG A 130 10.64 -7.36 -16.62
N ASN A 131 11.20 -6.51 -17.48
CA ASN A 131 12.49 -6.72 -18.11
C ASN A 131 13.52 -5.80 -17.44
N HIS A 132 14.47 -6.40 -16.71
CA HIS A 132 15.63 -5.77 -16.06
C HIS A 132 16.55 -4.92 -16.99
N LYS A 133 16.13 -4.64 -18.23
CA LYS A 133 16.89 -3.90 -19.25
C LYS A 133 16.34 -2.50 -19.56
N LYS A 134 15.18 -2.09 -19.03
CA LYS A 134 14.64 -0.74 -19.25
C LYS A 134 14.60 0.03 -17.94
N ALA A 135 15.48 1.02 -17.81
CA ALA A 135 15.44 1.98 -16.70
C ALA A 135 14.09 2.70 -16.70
N TRP A 136 13.33 2.55 -15.62
CA TRP A 136 12.11 3.31 -15.43
C TRP A 136 12.45 4.77 -15.20
N LYS A 137 11.99 5.63 -16.10
CA LYS A 137 12.01 7.07 -15.90
C LYS A 137 10.71 7.43 -15.20
N ALA A 138 10.81 7.97 -13.98
CA ALA A 138 9.66 8.52 -13.29
C ALA A 138 8.98 9.58 -14.17
N PRO A 139 7.64 9.73 -14.10
CA PRO A 139 6.99 10.85 -14.76
C PRO A 139 7.60 12.14 -14.21
N VAL A 140 8.16 12.95 -15.11
CA VAL A 140 8.69 14.27 -14.79
C VAL A 140 7.52 15.07 -14.23
N THR A 141 7.61 15.51 -12.98
CA THR A 141 6.73 16.56 -12.48
C THR A 141 7.15 17.83 -13.21
N THR A 142 6.44 18.18 -14.28
CA THR A 142 6.45 19.56 -14.77
C THR A 142 5.79 20.39 -13.69
N ASN A 143 6.59 20.88 -12.74
CA ASN A 143 6.20 22.06 -11.99
C ASN A 143 6.04 23.16 -13.04
N GLY A 144 4.84 23.71 -13.11
CA GLY A 144 4.47 24.75 -14.06
C GLY A 144 5.39 25.96 -13.92
N ASP A 145 5.76 26.49 -15.08
CA ASP A 145 6.08 27.90 -15.28
C ASP A 145 4.87 28.79 -14.97
#